data_AF-A0A3M1Y8Z7-F1
#
_entry.id   AF-A0A3M1Y8Z7-F1
#
_cell.length_a   1.000
_cell.length_b   1.000
_cell.length_c   1.000
_cell.angle_alpha   90.00
_cell.angle_beta   90.00
_cell.angle_gamma   90.00
#
_symmetry.space_group_name_H-M   'P 1'
#
loop_
_entity.id
_entity.type
_entity.pdbx_description
1 polymer ?
#
loop_
_entity_poly.entity_id
_entity_poly.type
_entity_poly.pdbx_seq_one_letter_code
_entity_poly.pdbx_strand_id
1 'polypeptide(L)'
;LEAEPGLWLHVVRVAAVQADFTLKELLKDTDVYPPFPSNTVILANQALEIVEGETTPPHSAVWAHVQRDPQCLVCGDTMSKRSTQEISLNDLMHDAGIDFEDENNTTS
;
A
#
# COMPACT_ATOMS: atom_id res chain seq x y z
N LEU A 1 -13.52 5.09 30.03
CA LEU A 1 -12.65 5.57 28.95
C LEU A 1 -11.48 6.33 29.57
N GLU A 2 -10.65 5.65 30.35
CA GLU A 2 -9.37 6.20 30.79
C GLU A 2 -8.31 5.60 29.88
N ALA A 3 -8.03 6.27 28.78
CA ALA A 3 -6.88 5.96 27.95
C ALA A 3 -5.66 6.67 28.54
N GLU A 4 -4.52 5.99 28.61
CA GLU A 4 -3.26 6.61 29.04
C GLU A 4 -2.98 7.85 28.17
N PRO A 5 -2.55 8.98 28.74
CA PRO A 5 -2.35 10.24 28.01
C PRO A 5 -1.48 10.10 26.74
N GLY A 6 -0.50 9.19 26.75
CA GLY A 6 0.34 8.90 25.58
C GLY A 6 -0.43 8.30 24.40
N LEU A 7 -1.51 7.55 24.66
CA LEU A 7 -2.37 7.00 23.60
C LEU A 7 -3.05 8.13 22.81
N TRP A 8 -3.53 9.17 23.50
CA TRP A 8 -4.19 10.31 22.86
C TRP A 8 -3.23 11.11 21.97
N LEU A 9 -1.97 11.28 22.39
CA LEU A 9 -0.96 11.95 21.57
C LEU A 9 -0.75 11.23 20.23
N HIS A 10 -0.69 9.89 20.27
CA HIS A 10 -0.53 9.10 19.06
C HIS A 10 -1.78 9.15 18.17
N VAL A 11 -2.98 9.02 18.74
CA VAL A 11 -4.25 9.11 18.01
C VAL A 11 -4.39 10.46 17.29
N VAL A 12 -4.13 11.57 17.99
CA VAL A 12 -4.19 12.91 17.39
C VAL A 12 -3.17 13.04 16.25
N ARG A 13 -1.98 12.47 16.39
CA ARG A 13 -0.96 12.49 15.34
C ARG A 13 -1.37 11.70 14.10
N VAL A 14 -1.95 10.51 14.28
CA VAL A 14 -2.53 9.73 13.18
C VAL A 14 -3.61 10.54 12.46
N ALA A 15 -4.54 11.14 13.20
CA ALA A 15 -5.62 11.93 12.62
C ALA A 15 -5.10 13.16 11.86
N ALA A 16 -4.09 13.86 12.41
CA ALA A 16 -3.47 15.01 11.74
C ALA A 16 -2.78 14.61 10.42
N VAL A 17 -2.08 13.49 10.40
CA VAL A 17 -1.48 12.96 9.17
C VAL A 17 -2.56 12.61 8.16
N GLN A 18 -3.60 11.88 8.56
CA GLN A 18 -4.71 11.54 7.66
C GLN A 18 -5.37 12.78 7.06
N ALA A 19 -5.59 13.82 7.87
CA ALA A 19 -6.14 15.09 7.40
C ALA A 19 -5.21 15.78 6.38
N ASP A 20 -3.88 15.77 6.60
CA ASP A 20 -2.90 16.31 5.66
C ASP A 20 -2.91 15.56 4.31
N PHE A 21 -2.99 14.22 4.35
CA PHE A 21 -3.15 13.42 3.14
C PHE A 21 -4.42 13.78 2.37
N THR A 22 -5.57 13.83 3.06
CA THR A 22 -6.84 14.20 2.44
C THR A 22 -6.79 15.60 1.85
N LEU A 23 -6.25 16.57 2.58
CA LEU A 23 -6.14 17.95 2.09
C LEU A 23 -5.28 18.02 0.83
N LYS A 24 -4.13 17.34 0.81
CA LYS A 24 -3.25 17.31 -0.37
C LYS A 24 -3.93 16.68 -1.58
N GLU A 25 -4.64 15.56 -1.41
CA GLU A 25 -5.38 14.96 -2.53
C GLU A 25 -6.50 15.87 -3.03
N LEU A 26 -7.20 16.61 -2.15
CA LEU A 26 -8.20 17.60 -2.57
C LEU A 26 -7.60 18.78 -3.34
N LEU A 27 -6.33 19.08 -3.13
CA LEU A 27 -5.62 20.19 -3.76
C LEU A 27 -4.81 19.79 -5.00
N LYS A 28 -4.79 18.51 -5.38
CA LYS A 28 -3.86 17.93 -6.37
C LYS A 28 -3.82 18.62 -7.73
N ASP A 29 -4.95 19.16 -8.19
CA ASP A 29 -5.09 19.83 -9.48
C ASP A 29 -5.10 21.36 -9.36
N THR A 30 -4.64 21.90 -8.23
CA THR A 30 -4.58 23.34 -7.96
C THR A 30 -3.14 23.84 -7.91
N ASP A 31 -2.95 25.13 -8.15
CA ASP A 31 -1.63 25.78 -8.11
C ASP A 31 -0.98 25.79 -6.71
N VAL A 32 -1.72 25.40 -5.67
CA VAL A 32 -1.26 25.38 -4.27
C VAL A 32 -0.95 23.98 -3.75
N TYR A 33 -0.96 22.94 -4.60
CA TYR A 33 -0.65 21.56 -4.21
C TYR A 33 0.77 21.41 -3.64
N PRO A 34 0.94 21.06 -2.35
CA PRO A 34 2.24 20.72 -1.81
C PRO A 34 2.49 19.21 -1.96
N PRO A 35 3.59 18.77 -2.62
CA PRO A 35 3.90 17.36 -2.75
C PRO A 35 4.23 16.72 -1.40
N PHE A 36 4.08 15.39 -1.31
CA PHE A 36 4.49 14.65 -0.12
C PHE A 36 6.02 14.64 0.01
N PRO A 37 6.58 14.74 1.23
CA PRO A 37 8.03 14.71 1.45
C PRO A 37 8.69 13.39 1.03
N SER A 38 7.95 12.29 1.11
CA SER A 38 8.37 10.96 0.67
C SER A 38 7.15 10.09 0.38
N ASN A 39 7.37 8.85 -0.07
CA ASN A 39 6.32 7.89 -0.41
C ASN A 39 5.76 7.12 0.79
N THR A 40 6.30 7.26 1.99
CA THR A 40 5.83 6.59 3.21
C THR A 40 6.06 7.46 4.43
N VAL A 41 5.07 7.50 5.33
CA VAL A 41 5.21 8.06 6.68
C VAL A 41 5.03 6.95 7.71
N ILE A 42 5.91 6.89 8.69
CA ILE A 42 5.90 5.91 9.77
C ILE A 42 5.55 6.66 11.05
N LEU A 43 4.49 6.20 11.73
CA LEU A 43 4.02 6.74 13.00
C LEU A 43 4.43 5.79 14.12
N ALA A 44 5.40 6.21 14.91
CA ALA A 44 5.94 5.43 16.01
C ALA A 44 5.10 5.67 17.27
N ASN A 45 4.49 4.63 17.84
CA ASN A 45 3.85 4.72 19.16
C ASN A 45 4.87 4.46 20.30
N GLN A 46 5.94 3.72 20.01
CA GLN A 46 7.04 3.39 20.91
C GLN A 46 8.38 3.80 20.29
N ALA A 47 9.46 3.71 21.06
CA ALA A 47 10.80 3.95 20.52
C ALA A 47 11.18 2.83 19.56
N LEU A 48 11.61 3.18 18.34
CA LEU A 48 12.06 2.20 17.35
C LEU A 48 13.08 2.79 16.39
N GLU A 49 13.91 1.94 15.80
CA GLU A 49 14.87 2.32 14.77
C GLU A 49 14.16 2.32 13.40
N ILE A 50 13.85 3.52 12.90
CA ILE A 50 13.24 3.70 11.57
C ILE A 50 14.32 3.95 10.52
N VAL A 51 15.33 4.74 10.89
CA VAL A 51 16.50 5.04 10.08
C VAL A 51 17.67 4.31 10.73
N GLU A 52 18.46 3.62 9.91
CA GLU A 52 19.61 2.85 10.38
C GLU A 52 20.56 3.72 11.21
N GLY A 53 20.89 3.26 12.42
CA GLY A 53 21.72 3.95 13.39
C GLY A 53 21.01 5.01 14.24
N GLU A 54 19.71 5.27 14.03
CA GLU A 54 18.96 6.30 14.76
C GLU A 54 17.68 5.75 15.42
N THR A 55 17.64 5.81 16.75
CA THR A 55 16.43 5.49 17.53
C THR A 55 15.44 6.66 17.46
N THR A 56 14.31 6.44 16.80
CA THR A 56 13.19 7.38 16.79
C THR A 56 12.46 7.33 18.13
N PRO A 57 12.19 8.47 18.78
CA PRO A 57 11.50 8.49 20.08
C PRO A 57 10.01 8.10 19.95
N PRO A 58 9.36 7.69 21.05
CA PRO A 58 7.93 7.37 21.07
C PRO A 58 7.06 8.52 20.60
N HIS A 59 5.88 8.19 20.09
CA HIS A 59 4.88 9.13 19.57
C HIS A 59 5.38 10.03 18.43
N SER A 60 6.42 9.63 17.69
CA SER A 60 7.04 10.40 16.59
C SER A 60 6.46 10.08 15.22
N ALA A 61 6.78 10.92 14.23
CA ALA A 61 6.45 10.71 12.82
C ALA A 61 7.70 10.92 11.97
N VAL A 62 8.00 9.97 11.08
CA VAL A 62 9.15 10.02 10.18
C VAL A 62 8.70 9.74 8.76
N TRP A 63 9.07 10.63 7.82
CA TRP A 63 8.94 10.36 6.40
C TRP A 63 10.15 9.57 5.93
N ALA A 64 9.91 8.42 5.31
CA ALA A 64 10.94 7.53 4.82
C ALA A 64 10.69 7.18 3.36
N HIS A 65 11.76 6.94 2.60
CA HIS A 65 11.64 6.45 1.23
C HIS A 65 11.75 4.93 1.22
N VAL A 66 10.61 4.25 1.07
CA VAL A 66 10.55 2.79 1.03
C VAL A 66 10.49 2.36 -0.43
N GLN A 67 11.55 1.73 -0.94
CA GLN A 67 11.54 1.23 -2.32
C GLN A 67 10.53 0.08 -2.46
N ARG A 68 9.69 0.15 -3.50
CA ARG A 68 8.81 -0.95 -3.87
C ARG A 68 9.59 -1.98 -4.65
N ASP A 69 9.38 -3.26 -4.34
CA ASP A 69 9.88 -4.37 -5.13
C ASP A 69 9.05 -4.50 -6.43
N PRO A 70 9.65 -4.30 -7.62
CA PRO A 70 8.93 -4.46 -8.88
C PRO A 70 8.43 -5.88 -9.13
N GLN A 71 9.05 -6.88 -8.49
CA GLN A 71 8.67 -8.30 -8.60
C GLN A 71 7.69 -8.73 -7.50
N CYS A 72 7.16 -7.80 -6.71
CA CYS A 72 6.17 -8.12 -5.69
C CYS A 72 4.94 -8.79 -6.31
N LEU A 73 4.59 -9.98 -5.83
CA LEU A 73 3.44 -10.76 -6.32
C LEU A 73 2.08 -10.05 -6.12
N VAL A 74 2.02 -9.03 -5.26
CA VAL A 74 0.79 -8.32 -4.91
C VAL A 74 0.69 -6.96 -5.62
N CYS A 75 1.74 -6.15 -5.52
CA CYS A 75 1.73 -4.76 -6.00
C CYS A 75 2.81 -4.44 -7.04
N GLY A 76 3.51 -5.47 -7.54
CA GLY A 76 4.52 -5.35 -8.58
C GLY A 76 3.91 -5.06 -9.95
N ASP A 77 4.78 -4.64 -10.87
CA ASP A 77 4.37 -4.14 -12.19
C ASP A 77 3.65 -5.18 -13.04
N THR A 78 3.95 -6.47 -12.81
CA THR A 78 3.32 -7.59 -13.49
C THR A 78 1.82 -7.67 -13.21
N MET A 79 1.38 -7.43 -11.97
CA MET A 79 -0.05 -7.42 -11.63
C MET A 79 -0.76 -6.16 -12.12
N SER A 80 -0.10 -5.00 -12.07
CA SER A 80 -0.68 -3.76 -12.61
C SER A 80 -0.95 -3.86 -14.12
N LYS A 81 -0.05 -4.51 -14.87
CA LYS A 81 -0.22 -4.79 -16.31
C LYS A 81 -1.33 -5.83 -16.58
N ARG A 82 -1.44 -6.87 -15.75
CA ARG A 82 -2.51 -7.88 -15.87
C ARG A 82 -3.89 -7.29 -15.56
N SER A 83 -4.01 -6.37 -14.60
CA SER A 83 -5.28 -5.71 -14.26
C SER A 83 -5.84 -4.79 -15.35
N THR A 84 -5.01 -4.31 -16.27
CA THR A 84 -5.43 -3.46 -17.39
C THR A 84 -5.68 -4.25 -18.68
N GLN A 85 -5.35 -5.54 -18.69
CA GLN A 85 -5.71 -6.44 -19.78
C GLN A 85 -6.99 -7.19 -19.41
N GLU A 86 -7.99 -7.15 -20.29
CA GLU A 86 -9.11 -8.09 -20.24
C GLU A 86 -8.53 -9.49 -20.51
N ILE A 87 -8.17 -10.19 -19.44
CA ILE A 87 -7.67 -11.55 -19.51
C ILE A 87 -8.88 -12.48 -19.46
N SER A 88 -9.06 -13.31 -20.50
CA SER A 88 -10.12 -14.31 -20.48
C SER A 88 -9.72 -15.48 -19.59
N LEU A 89 -10.72 -16.17 -19.02
CA LEU A 89 -10.49 -17.41 -18.26
C LEU A 89 -9.73 -18.45 -19.09
N ASN A 90 -9.95 -18.48 -20.41
CA ASN A 90 -9.26 -19.39 -21.32
C ASN A 90 -7.75 -19.11 -21.40
N ASP A 91 -7.35 -17.83 -21.39
CA ASP A 91 -5.95 -17.44 -21.43
C ASP A 91 -5.22 -17.79 -20.12
N LEU A 92 -5.91 -17.64 -18.98
CA LEU A 92 -5.38 -18.04 -17.68
C LEU A 92 -5.18 -19.55 -17.58
N MET A 93 -6.09 -20.33 -18.16
CA MET A 93 -6.01 -21.78 -18.16
C MET A 93 -4.85 -22.27 -19.02
N HIS A 94 -4.61 -21.63 -20.16
CA HIS A 94 -3.47 -21.95 -21.00
C HIS A 94 -2.13 -21.58 -20.34
N ASP A 95 -2.03 -20.43 -19.67
CA ASP A 95 -0.84 -20.02 -18.91
C ASP A 95 -0.59 -20.93 -17.68
N ALA A 96 -1.66 -21.43 -17.06
CA ALA A 96 -1.60 -22.37 -15.94
C ALA A 96 -1.38 -23.83 -16.34
N GLY A 97 -1.38 -24.15 -17.64
CA GLY A 97 -1.25 -25.52 -18.15
C GLY A 97 -2.43 -26.43 -17.79
N ILE A 98 -3.64 -25.87 -17.66
CA ILE A 98 -4.86 -26.61 -17.35
C ILE A 98 -5.65 -26.80 -18.66
N ASP A 99 -5.63 -28.02 -19.21
CA ASP A 99 -6.49 -28.40 -20.35
C ASP A 99 -7.83 -28.94 -19.83
N PHE A 100 -8.93 -28.53 -20.47
CA PHE A 100 -10.23 -29.18 -20.28
C PHE A 100 -10.27 -30.46 -21.13
N GLU A 101 -10.37 -31.62 -20.48
CA GLU A 101 -10.82 -32.83 -21.16
C GLU A 101 -12.35 -32.72 -21.32
N ASP A 102 -12.81 -32.36 -22.53
CA ASP A 102 -14.22 -32.41 -22.86
C ASP A 102 -14.71 -33.88 -22.80
N GLU A 103 -15.46 -34.23 -21.75
CA GLU A 103 -16.19 -35.49 -21.62
C GLU A 103 -17.36 -35.58 -22.62
N ASN A 104 -17.07 -35.52 -23.91
CA ASN A 104 -18.08 -35.67 -24.98
C ASN A 104 -17.81 -36.90 -25.86
N ASN A 105 -17.52 -38.04 -25.23
CA ASN A 105 -17.46 -39.31 -25.92
C ASN A 105 -18.06 -40.49 -25.12
N THR A 106 -19.36 -40.43 -24.91
CA THR A 106 -20.24 -41.57 -24.62
C THR A 106 -21.67 -41.08 -24.91
N THR A 107 -22.42 -41.56 -25.89
CA THR A 107 -22.61 -42.92 -26.40
C THR A 107 -23.18 -42.87 -27.82
N SER A 108 -22.73 -43.82 -28.66
CA SER A 108 -23.41 -44.29 -29.86
C SER A 108 -24.76 -44.94 -29.57
#